data_AF-A0A3N9X6N0-F1
#
_entry.id   AF-A0A3N9X6N0-F1
#
_cell.length_a   1.000
_cell.length_b   1.000
_cell.length_c   1.000
_cell.angle_alpha   90.00
_cell.angle_beta   90.00
_cell.angle_gamma   90.00
#
_symmetry.space_group_name_H-M   'P 1'
#
loop_
_entity.id
_entity.type
_entity.pdbx_description
1 polymer ?
#
loop_
_entity_poly.entity_id
_entity_poly.type
_entity_poly.pdbx_seq_one_letter_code
_entity_poly.pdbx_strand_id
1 'polypeptide(L)'
;MGQLGLLVGATCLVVITTIAAINVPLVATGLVGLVLLLAFSRRVDGWRWMLALTMCLLVCASSNVPALVEASFYPRYAAVAGLVLWGLCLPVRTPTRTDVWTRVFVAALWAMGGLATVSFAWSVVPMETLQRGVALLLLAALVHVLVRRRWPDRAVMMADLRVVYLVLAASIVVSLGIGLADGTLVAATSSVTRFQGLYNNPNMLGIVCALTIPLGWAVYRQSRRHIALVGMVPAAASLLLSQSRTALIALLVGALWLVLRYGLGRMVRLAAGVTALLLVAHLLNLLPTIFAAPWMRQFVLRFTDPTDGDLSNGRTQMWQTTIDLWWQNHPMQGFGYASRNHLFELASADEFFGTAGVSVVHNSYLQLLLELGLAAVVPLGLLLVAAGRVVLRAPVRRADAGLVWLVVTGLLIQVTESAMFGTGQTYPYVFWAVVAAALLHLPKRPNPTDRAAAAHANLPHTEARQQRAGIFDDKAPRRPTAVLR
;
A
#
# COMPACT_ATOMS: atom_id res chain seq x y z
N MET A 1 15.45 28.29 -2.63
CA MET A 1 15.17 28.32 -1.17
C MET A 1 13.68 28.37 -0.81
N GLY A 2 12.78 28.96 -1.61
CA GLY A 2 11.37 29.19 -1.21
C GLY A 2 10.43 27.98 -1.06
N GLN A 3 10.75 26.77 -1.55
CA GLN A 3 9.86 25.59 -1.38
C GLN A 3 10.19 24.76 -0.14
N LEU A 4 11.46 24.69 0.25
CA LEU A 4 11.91 23.95 1.43
C LEU A 4 11.48 24.67 2.71
N GLY A 5 11.65 26.01 2.75
CA GLY A 5 11.19 26.82 3.88
C GLY A 5 9.68 26.76 4.09
N LEU A 6 8.90 26.63 3.01
CA LEU A 6 7.44 26.52 3.11
C LEU A 6 7.00 25.14 3.63
N LEU A 7 7.70 24.07 3.25
CA LEU A 7 7.41 22.71 3.70
C LEU A 7 7.89 22.47 5.14
N VAL A 8 9.10 22.95 5.48
CA VAL A 8 9.62 22.94 6.86
C VAL A 8 8.78 23.84 7.74
N GLY A 9 8.43 25.05 7.29
CA GLY A 9 7.56 25.97 8.01
C GLY A 9 6.16 25.40 8.24
N ALA A 10 5.54 24.77 7.23
CA ALA A 10 4.26 24.10 7.39
C ALA A 10 4.36 22.90 8.34
N THR A 11 5.43 22.11 8.27
CA THR A 11 5.64 20.96 9.18
C THR A 11 5.86 21.43 10.61
N CYS A 12 6.70 22.43 10.83
CA CYS A 12 6.91 23.04 12.15
C CYS A 12 5.63 23.70 12.67
N LEU A 13 4.86 24.41 11.84
CA LEU A 13 3.59 25.00 12.22
C LEU A 13 2.58 23.91 12.60
N VAL A 14 2.49 22.82 11.84
CA VAL A 14 1.65 21.65 12.16
C VAL A 14 2.05 21.05 13.51
N VAL A 15 3.34 20.85 13.77
CA VAL A 15 3.83 20.33 15.04
C VAL A 15 3.53 21.30 16.19
N ILE A 16 3.85 22.59 16.04
CA ILE A 16 3.61 23.62 17.06
C ILE A 16 2.11 23.79 17.35
N THR A 17 1.26 23.83 16.33
CA THR A 17 -0.19 23.95 16.50
C THR A 17 -0.82 22.69 17.09
N THR A 18 -0.29 21.51 16.77
CA THR A 18 -0.70 20.25 17.42
C THR A 18 -0.31 20.24 18.90
N ILE A 19 0.89 20.71 19.23
CA ILE A 19 1.35 20.87 20.62
C ILE A 19 0.57 21.97 21.36
N ALA A 20 0.17 23.05 20.70
CA ALA A 20 -0.59 24.13 21.34
C ALA A 20 -2.08 23.80 21.57
N ALA A 21 -2.63 22.84 20.82
CA ALA A 21 -4.04 22.47 20.85
C ALA A 21 -4.34 21.21 21.70
N ILE A 22 -3.50 20.93 22.71
CA ILE A 22 -3.59 19.77 23.62
C ILE A 22 -5.00 19.58 24.21
N ASN A 23 -5.76 20.66 24.44
CA ASN A 23 -7.08 20.59 25.06
C ASN A 23 -8.23 20.38 24.06
N VAL A 24 -7.99 20.48 22.74
CA VAL A 24 -9.02 20.29 21.71
C VAL A 24 -8.41 19.58 20.49
N PRO A 25 -8.24 18.25 20.52
CA PRO A 25 -7.61 17.48 19.44
C PRO A 25 -8.33 17.63 18.07
N LEU A 26 -9.62 17.96 18.08
CA LEU A 26 -10.41 18.35 16.90
C LEU A 26 -9.89 19.64 16.24
N VAL A 27 -9.50 20.64 17.03
CA VAL A 27 -8.94 21.90 16.52
C VAL A 27 -7.55 21.67 15.99
N ALA A 28 -6.72 20.88 16.68
CA ALA A 28 -5.39 20.49 16.20
C ALA A 28 -5.45 19.82 14.83
N THR A 29 -6.26 18.77 14.70
CA THR A 29 -6.39 17.98 13.47
C THR A 29 -7.09 18.77 12.35
N GLY A 30 -8.10 19.57 12.69
CA GLY A 30 -8.76 20.48 11.75
C GLY A 30 -7.81 21.56 11.21
N LEU A 31 -6.96 22.14 12.06
CA LEU A 31 -6.02 23.20 11.67
C LEU A 31 -4.87 22.64 10.82
N VAL A 32 -4.35 21.46 11.17
CA VAL A 32 -3.36 20.75 10.34
C VAL A 32 -3.95 20.37 8.98
N GLY A 33 -5.18 19.84 8.97
CA GLY A 33 -5.93 19.56 7.75
C GLY A 33 -6.10 20.81 6.89
N LEU A 34 -6.48 21.94 7.50
CA LEU A 34 -6.65 23.23 6.84
C LEU A 34 -5.32 23.76 6.27
N VAL A 35 -4.22 23.71 7.02
CA VAL A 35 -2.89 24.16 6.57
C VAL A 35 -2.40 23.31 5.40
N LEU A 36 -2.57 21.99 5.47
CA LEU A 36 -2.24 21.10 4.35
C LEU A 36 -3.13 21.39 3.14
N LEU A 37 -4.44 21.52 3.33
CA LEU A 37 -5.39 21.88 2.27
C LEU A 37 -5.04 23.21 1.61
N LEU A 38 -4.68 24.24 2.39
CA LEU A 38 -4.25 25.55 1.89
C LEU A 38 -2.92 25.46 1.14
N ALA A 39 -1.94 24.73 1.66
CA ALA A 39 -0.65 24.53 1.00
C ALA A 39 -0.78 23.77 -0.33
N PHE A 40 -1.72 22.81 -0.41
CA PHE A 40 -2.01 22.07 -1.64
C PHE A 40 -2.86 22.86 -2.64
N SER A 41 -3.78 23.72 -2.18
CA SER A 41 -4.76 24.42 -3.03
C SER A 41 -4.16 25.25 -4.17
N ARG A 42 -2.98 25.84 -3.98
CA ARG A 42 -2.37 26.75 -4.98
C ARG A 42 -1.62 26.04 -6.12
N ARG A 43 -1.41 24.72 -6.06
CA ARG A 43 -0.50 24.02 -6.99
C ARG A 43 -1.04 22.70 -7.54
N VAL A 44 -2.22 22.29 -7.13
CA VAL A 44 -2.76 20.97 -7.39
C VAL A 44 -4.06 21.10 -8.19
N ASP A 45 -4.21 20.26 -9.22
CA ASP A 45 -5.46 20.17 -9.99
C ASP A 45 -6.60 19.67 -9.09
N GLY A 46 -7.82 20.14 -9.36
CA GLY A 46 -8.99 19.84 -8.52
C GLY A 46 -9.19 18.34 -8.22
N TRP A 47 -8.84 17.47 -9.16
CA TRP A 47 -8.82 16.01 -8.94
C TRP A 47 -7.95 15.61 -7.76
N ARG A 48 -6.69 16.03 -7.75
CA ARG A 48 -5.71 15.60 -6.75
C ARG A 48 -6.01 16.21 -5.39
N TRP A 49 -6.67 17.38 -5.36
CA TRP A 49 -7.24 17.92 -4.13
C TRP A 49 -8.35 17.02 -3.59
N MET A 50 -9.31 16.61 -4.43
CA MET A 50 -10.35 15.66 -4.04
C MET A 50 -9.78 14.29 -3.61
N LEU A 51 -8.70 13.83 -4.27
CA LEU A 51 -7.99 12.62 -3.88
C LEU A 51 -7.35 12.77 -2.49
N ALA A 52 -6.67 13.90 -2.24
CA ALA A 52 -6.10 14.18 -0.92
C ALA A 52 -7.18 14.20 0.17
N LEU A 53 -8.29 14.90 -0.08
CA LEU A 53 -9.43 14.96 0.83
C LEU A 53 -10.00 13.56 1.11
N THR A 54 -10.22 12.76 0.07
CA THR A 54 -10.70 11.38 0.19
C THR A 54 -9.77 10.55 1.08
N MET A 55 -8.46 10.63 0.84
CA MET A 55 -7.45 9.93 1.63
C MET A 55 -7.41 10.40 3.09
N CYS A 56 -7.55 11.71 3.35
CA CYS A 56 -7.66 12.24 4.70
C CYS A 56 -8.90 11.69 5.42
N LEU A 57 -10.06 11.70 4.77
CA LEU A 57 -11.31 11.17 5.34
C LEU A 57 -11.20 9.67 5.64
N LEU A 58 -10.55 8.88 4.79
CA LEU A 58 -10.28 7.45 5.03
C LEU A 58 -9.32 7.23 6.23
N VAL A 59 -8.35 8.12 6.42
CA VAL A 59 -7.47 8.09 7.60
C VAL A 59 -8.25 8.46 8.87
N CYS A 60 -9.03 9.54 8.85
CA CYS A 60 -9.88 9.95 9.97
C CYS A 60 -10.87 8.85 10.37
N ALA A 61 -11.42 8.13 9.39
CA ALA A 61 -12.30 6.99 9.60
C ALA A 61 -11.66 5.82 10.34
N SER A 62 -10.32 5.73 10.31
CA SER A 62 -9.54 4.69 10.99
C SER A 62 -8.97 5.20 12.32
N SER A 63 -9.40 6.37 12.80
CA SER A 63 -8.84 7.04 13.96
C SER A 63 -9.33 6.46 15.30
N ASN A 64 -8.55 6.60 16.37
CA ASN A 64 -9.00 6.41 17.75
C ASN A 64 -9.79 7.61 18.30
N VAL A 65 -9.89 8.73 17.58
CA VAL A 65 -10.63 9.92 18.00
C VAL A 65 -12.09 9.80 17.52
N PRO A 66 -13.07 9.61 18.41
CA PRO A 66 -14.46 9.33 18.02
C PRO A 66 -15.05 10.39 17.09
N ALA A 67 -14.80 11.68 17.38
CA ALA A 67 -15.31 12.77 16.56
C ALA A 67 -14.77 12.76 15.12
N LEU A 68 -13.52 12.32 14.90
CA LEU A 68 -12.98 12.18 13.54
C LEU A 68 -13.61 11.00 12.81
N VAL A 69 -13.86 9.90 13.52
CA VAL A 69 -14.53 8.72 12.95
C VAL A 69 -15.95 9.07 12.52
N GLU A 70 -16.71 9.74 13.38
CA GLU A 70 -18.10 10.17 13.12
C GLU A 70 -18.15 11.18 11.97
N ALA A 71 -17.36 12.25 12.04
CA ALA A 71 -17.34 13.31 11.03
C ALA A 71 -16.86 12.82 9.65
N SER A 72 -16.07 11.75 9.59
CA SER A 72 -15.58 11.19 8.31
C SER A 72 -16.41 10.02 7.79
N PHE A 73 -17.37 9.51 8.56
CA PHE A 73 -18.02 8.23 8.28
C PHE A 73 -18.73 8.19 6.92
N TYR A 74 -19.68 9.11 6.68
CA TYR A 74 -20.35 9.25 5.38
C TYR A 74 -19.54 10.06 4.36
N PRO A 75 -18.89 11.18 4.76
CA PRO A 75 -18.15 12.00 3.82
C PRO A 75 -17.05 11.26 3.05
N ARG A 76 -16.39 10.24 3.63
CA ARG A 76 -15.39 9.44 2.91
C ARG A 76 -15.97 8.74 1.69
N TYR A 77 -17.18 8.18 1.78
CA TYR A 77 -17.83 7.50 0.67
C TYR A 77 -18.32 8.49 -0.38
N ALA A 78 -18.86 9.64 0.05
CA ALA A 78 -19.24 10.73 -0.84
C ALA A 78 -18.03 11.26 -1.62
N ALA A 79 -16.86 11.39 -0.98
CA ALA A 79 -15.63 11.83 -1.62
C ALA A 79 -15.13 10.80 -2.67
N VAL A 80 -15.18 9.49 -2.35
CA VAL A 80 -14.89 8.42 -3.33
C VAL A 80 -15.87 8.49 -4.51
N ALA A 81 -17.16 8.63 -4.27
CA ALA A 81 -18.17 8.78 -5.32
C ALA A 81 -17.92 10.04 -6.18
N GLY A 82 -17.54 11.15 -5.54
CA GLY A 82 -17.13 12.38 -6.22
C GLY A 82 -15.93 12.18 -7.15
N LEU A 83 -14.91 11.42 -6.73
CA LEU A 83 -13.79 11.02 -7.60
C LEU A 83 -14.25 10.16 -8.78
N VAL A 84 -15.16 9.20 -8.55
CA VAL A 84 -15.71 8.36 -9.62
C VAL A 84 -16.44 9.23 -10.65
N LEU A 85 -17.36 10.08 -10.20
CA LEU A 85 -18.13 10.99 -11.04
C LEU A 85 -17.24 11.96 -11.81
N TRP A 86 -16.30 12.62 -11.13
CA TRP A 86 -15.33 13.50 -11.78
C TRP A 86 -14.58 12.77 -12.89
N GLY A 87 -14.13 11.54 -12.61
CA GLY A 87 -13.31 10.79 -13.55
C GLY A 87 -14.13 10.28 -14.74
N LEU A 88 -15.43 10.03 -14.55
CA LEU A 88 -16.38 9.77 -15.64
C LEU A 88 -16.66 11.01 -16.51
N CYS A 89 -16.53 12.21 -15.96
CA CYS A 89 -16.61 13.46 -16.72
C CYS A 89 -15.32 13.81 -17.49
N LEU A 90 -14.18 13.17 -17.15
CA LEU A 90 -12.94 13.39 -17.91
C LEU A 90 -13.08 12.83 -19.33
N PRO A 91 -12.62 13.55 -20.36
CA PRO A 91 -12.66 13.08 -21.73
C PRO A 91 -11.90 11.76 -21.85
N VAL A 92 -12.48 10.81 -22.59
CA VAL A 92 -11.84 9.52 -22.85
C VAL A 92 -10.61 9.79 -23.70
N ARG A 93 -9.43 9.68 -23.08
CA ARG A 93 -8.15 9.71 -23.80
C ARG A 93 -8.13 8.52 -24.77
N THR A 94 -7.42 8.68 -25.90
CA THR A 94 -7.29 7.64 -26.94
C THR A 94 -7.14 6.26 -26.29
N PRO A 95 -7.98 5.28 -26.66
CA PRO A 95 -8.09 4.03 -25.93
C PRO A 95 -6.74 3.33 -25.95
N THR A 96 -6.01 3.45 -24.83
CA THR A 96 -4.83 2.64 -24.62
C THR A 96 -5.32 1.20 -24.52
N ARG A 97 -4.85 0.35 -25.43
CA ARG A 97 -5.13 -1.08 -25.36
C ARG A 97 -4.70 -1.57 -23.98
N THR A 98 -5.67 -1.85 -23.13
CA THR A 98 -5.47 -2.41 -21.80
C THR A 98 -5.10 -3.88 -21.93
N ASP A 99 -4.12 -4.32 -21.16
CA ASP A 99 -3.73 -5.73 -21.12
C ASP A 99 -4.90 -6.60 -20.63
N VAL A 100 -4.92 -7.86 -21.06
CA VAL A 100 -5.96 -8.83 -20.64
C VAL A 100 -6.03 -8.92 -19.12
N TRP A 101 -4.90 -8.93 -18.42
CA TRP A 101 -4.88 -9.05 -16.96
C TRP A 101 -5.38 -7.81 -16.24
N THR A 102 -5.19 -6.61 -16.81
CA THR A 102 -5.81 -5.39 -16.29
C THR A 102 -7.33 -5.47 -16.38
N ARG A 103 -7.87 -6.02 -17.48
CA ARG A 103 -9.32 -6.22 -17.64
C ARG A 103 -9.87 -7.28 -16.70
N VAL A 104 -9.18 -8.42 -16.57
CA VAL A 104 -9.54 -9.49 -15.61
C VAL A 104 -9.54 -8.94 -14.18
N PHE A 105 -8.52 -8.18 -13.81
CA PHE A 105 -8.43 -7.53 -12.50
C PHE A 105 -9.62 -6.62 -12.21
N VAL A 106 -9.95 -5.71 -13.13
CA VAL A 106 -11.09 -4.80 -12.98
C VAL A 106 -12.41 -5.59 -12.91
N ALA A 107 -12.60 -6.59 -13.77
CA ALA A 107 -13.78 -7.43 -13.77
C ALA A 107 -13.94 -8.21 -12.44
N ALA A 108 -12.84 -8.73 -11.90
CA ALA A 108 -12.84 -9.44 -10.63
C ALA A 108 -13.15 -8.50 -9.44
N LEU A 109 -12.69 -7.25 -9.46
CA LEU A 109 -13.09 -6.24 -8.46
C LEU A 109 -14.59 -5.95 -8.52
N TRP A 110 -15.15 -5.79 -9.72
CA TRP A 110 -16.61 -5.62 -9.90
C TRP A 110 -17.39 -6.85 -9.44
N ALA A 111 -16.92 -8.05 -9.78
CA ALA A 111 -17.55 -9.30 -9.34
C ALA A 111 -17.53 -9.42 -7.81
N MET A 112 -16.41 -9.09 -7.16
CA MET A 112 -16.31 -9.07 -5.69
C MET A 112 -17.24 -8.05 -5.06
N GLY A 113 -17.26 -6.80 -5.55
CA GLY A 113 -18.16 -5.75 -5.04
C GLY A 113 -19.64 -6.07 -5.28
N GLY A 114 -19.97 -6.66 -6.44
CA GLY A 114 -21.31 -7.11 -6.78
C GLY A 114 -21.78 -8.23 -5.88
N LEU A 115 -20.96 -9.28 -5.71
CA LEU A 115 -21.24 -10.39 -4.80
C LEU A 115 -21.42 -9.90 -3.35
N ALA A 116 -20.51 -9.05 -2.87
CA ALA A 116 -20.60 -8.43 -1.55
C ALA A 116 -21.91 -7.65 -1.36
N THR A 117 -22.32 -6.88 -2.37
CA THR A 117 -23.57 -6.12 -2.33
C THR A 117 -24.78 -7.05 -2.32
N VAL A 118 -24.85 -8.01 -3.25
CA VAL A 118 -25.97 -8.96 -3.38
C VAL A 118 -26.14 -9.83 -2.13
N SER A 119 -25.05 -10.09 -1.40
CA SER A 119 -25.09 -10.86 -0.15
C SER A 119 -25.96 -10.27 0.96
N PHE A 120 -26.41 -9.02 0.83
CA PHE A 120 -27.41 -8.44 1.73
C PHE A 120 -28.72 -9.25 1.79
N ALA A 121 -29.07 -9.98 0.72
CA ALA A 121 -30.31 -10.73 0.62
C ALA A 121 -30.37 -11.96 1.56
N TRP A 122 -29.21 -12.49 1.96
CA TRP A 122 -29.11 -13.61 2.91
C TRP A 122 -28.26 -13.26 4.14
N SER A 123 -27.88 -11.99 4.29
CA SER A 123 -27.01 -11.58 5.38
C SER A 123 -27.74 -11.60 6.71
N VAL A 124 -27.03 -11.97 7.77
CA VAL A 124 -27.51 -11.79 9.16
C VAL A 124 -27.63 -10.30 9.54
N VAL A 125 -26.97 -9.41 8.80
CA VAL A 125 -27.05 -7.95 8.96
C VAL A 125 -27.23 -7.24 7.61
N PRO A 126 -28.44 -7.32 7.00
CA PRO A 126 -28.68 -6.88 5.63
C PRO A 126 -28.29 -5.43 5.34
N MET A 127 -28.63 -4.49 6.24
CA MET A 127 -28.41 -3.06 5.98
C MET A 127 -26.92 -2.69 6.02
N GLU A 128 -26.15 -3.17 7.01
CA GLU A 128 -24.71 -2.95 7.03
C GLU A 128 -24.04 -3.63 5.82
N THR A 129 -24.48 -4.83 5.47
CA THR A 129 -23.96 -5.58 4.31
C THR A 129 -24.14 -4.79 3.02
N LEU A 130 -25.35 -4.26 2.79
CA LEU A 130 -25.66 -3.43 1.63
C LEU A 130 -24.76 -2.18 1.61
N GLN A 131 -24.65 -1.47 2.73
CA GLN A 131 -23.84 -0.26 2.83
C GLN A 131 -22.36 -0.54 2.54
N ARG A 132 -21.79 -1.59 3.12
CA ARG A 132 -20.38 -1.98 2.96
C ARG A 132 -20.11 -2.55 1.56
N GLY A 133 -21.07 -3.27 0.98
CA GLY A 133 -21.04 -3.75 -0.40
C GLY A 133 -21.04 -2.61 -1.42
N VAL A 134 -21.92 -1.61 -1.24
CA VAL A 134 -21.93 -0.39 -2.07
C VAL A 134 -20.60 0.35 -1.98
N ALA A 135 -20.01 0.46 -0.80
CA ALA A 135 -18.68 1.04 -0.65
C ALA A 135 -17.58 0.25 -1.41
N LEU A 136 -17.73 -1.08 -1.54
CA LEU A 136 -16.82 -1.92 -2.32
C LEU A 136 -17.02 -1.73 -3.82
N LEU A 137 -18.26 -1.55 -4.27
CA LEU A 137 -18.57 -1.15 -5.65
C LEU A 137 -17.96 0.22 -5.98
N LEU A 138 -18.00 1.18 -5.05
CA LEU A 138 -17.35 2.49 -5.24
C LEU A 138 -15.83 2.36 -5.40
N LEU A 139 -15.18 1.46 -4.65
CA LEU A 139 -13.77 1.13 -4.85
C LEU A 139 -13.51 0.53 -6.24
N ALA A 140 -14.31 -0.45 -6.67
CA ALA A 140 -14.20 -1.06 -7.99
C ALA A 140 -14.40 -0.03 -9.12
N ALA A 141 -15.37 0.87 -8.96
CA ALA A 141 -15.64 1.97 -9.88
C ALA A 141 -14.47 2.96 -9.93
N LEU A 142 -13.92 3.36 -8.78
CA LEU A 142 -12.76 4.25 -8.72
C LEU A 142 -11.57 3.64 -9.46
N VAL A 143 -11.22 2.39 -9.16
CA VAL A 143 -10.12 1.69 -9.83
C VAL A 143 -10.36 1.58 -11.35
N HIS A 144 -11.59 1.28 -11.76
CA HIS A 144 -11.95 1.20 -13.18
C HIS A 144 -11.74 2.55 -13.90
N VAL A 145 -12.23 3.64 -13.30
CA VAL A 145 -12.10 5.01 -13.84
C VAL A 145 -10.63 5.43 -13.90
N LEU A 146 -9.85 5.15 -12.85
CA LEU A 146 -8.41 5.39 -12.82
C LEU A 146 -7.71 4.71 -13.99
N VAL A 147 -7.93 3.39 -14.16
CA VAL A 147 -7.32 2.60 -15.24
C VAL A 147 -7.70 3.10 -16.63
N ARG A 148 -8.98 3.40 -16.85
CA ARG A 148 -9.50 3.72 -18.20
C ARG A 148 -9.25 5.14 -18.64
N ARG A 149 -9.35 6.11 -17.73
CA ARG A 149 -9.44 7.53 -18.10
C ARG A 149 -8.26 8.36 -17.61
N ARG A 150 -7.73 8.05 -16.42
CA ARG A 150 -6.75 8.93 -15.76
C ARG A 150 -5.31 8.45 -15.83
N TRP A 151 -5.08 7.17 -15.53
CA TRP A 151 -3.75 6.56 -15.42
C TRP A 151 -3.14 5.95 -16.69
N PRO A 152 -3.71 6.04 -17.91
CA PRO A 152 -2.94 5.70 -19.11
C PRO A 152 -1.60 6.43 -19.21
N ASP A 153 -1.52 7.65 -18.67
CA ASP A 153 -0.27 8.40 -18.52
C ASP A 153 0.39 8.10 -17.17
N ARG A 154 1.59 7.51 -17.24
CA ARG A 154 2.41 7.14 -16.08
C ARG A 154 2.81 8.35 -15.23
N ALA A 155 3.01 9.52 -15.83
CA ALA A 155 3.36 10.74 -15.08
C ALA A 155 2.18 11.21 -14.22
N VAL A 156 0.96 11.16 -14.76
CA VAL A 156 -0.27 11.47 -14.02
C VAL A 156 -0.48 10.48 -12.87
N MET A 157 -0.36 9.18 -13.15
CA MET A 157 -0.45 8.13 -12.14
C MET A 157 0.53 8.34 -10.98
N MET A 158 1.82 8.57 -11.28
CA MET A 158 2.83 8.78 -10.24
C MET A 158 2.60 10.07 -9.46
N ALA A 159 2.04 11.11 -10.08
CA ALA A 159 1.69 12.34 -9.38
C ALA A 159 0.50 12.14 -8.42
N ASP A 160 -0.49 11.32 -8.78
CA ASP A 160 -1.60 10.97 -7.89
C ASP A 160 -1.14 10.08 -6.73
N LEU A 161 -0.32 9.06 -7.01
CA LEU A 161 0.29 8.21 -5.98
C LEU A 161 1.21 9.00 -5.03
N ARG A 162 1.84 10.08 -5.51
CA ARG A 162 2.58 11.00 -4.65
C ARG A 162 1.66 11.75 -3.68
N VAL A 163 0.45 12.13 -4.08
CA VAL A 163 -0.52 12.76 -3.18
C VAL A 163 -0.92 11.77 -2.08
N VAL A 164 -1.24 10.54 -2.46
CA VAL A 164 -1.52 9.44 -1.52
C VAL A 164 -0.37 9.29 -0.51
N TYR A 165 0.87 9.18 -1.00
CA TYR A 165 2.06 9.11 -0.15
C TYR A 165 2.17 10.28 0.85
N LEU A 166 1.96 11.51 0.39
CA LEU A 166 2.08 12.69 1.23
C LEU A 166 1.02 12.71 2.34
N VAL A 167 -0.23 12.31 2.04
CA VAL A 167 -1.30 12.22 3.04
C VAL A 167 -0.97 11.15 4.09
N LEU A 168 -0.53 9.97 3.67
CA LEU A 168 -0.15 8.91 4.60
C LEU A 168 1.03 9.33 5.48
N ALA A 169 2.09 9.89 4.89
CA ALA A 169 3.25 10.38 5.63
C ALA A 169 2.86 11.48 6.63
N ALA A 170 2.01 12.43 6.23
CA ALA A 170 1.50 13.46 7.12
C ALA A 170 0.69 12.88 8.29
N SER A 171 -0.17 11.88 8.04
CA SER A 171 -0.94 11.23 9.11
C SER A 171 -0.07 10.50 10.14
N ILE A 172 1.07 9.96 9.73
CA ILE A 172 2.06 9.35 10.63
C ILE A 172 2.78 10.42 11.45
N VAL A 173 3.15 11.55 10.84
CA VAL A 173 3.75 12.68 11.57
C VAL A 173 2.76 13.23 12.61
N VAL A 174 1.49 13.40 12.24
CA VAL A 174 0.43 13.79 13.17
C VAL A 174 0.28 12.76 14.28
N SER A 175 0.32 11.46 13.95
CA SER A 175 0.29 10.39 14.95
C SER A 175 1.41 10.53 15.99
N LEU A 176 2.66 10.75 15.54
CA LEU A 176 3.80 11.00 16.43
C LEU A 176 3.63 12.27 17.27
N GLY A 177 3.08 13.34 16.68
CA GLY A 177 2.79 14.58 17.39
C GLY A 177 1.74 14.41 18.50
N ILE A 178 0.64 13.73 18.21
CA ILE A 178 -0.38 13.36 19.21
C ILE A 178 0.26 12.52 20.31
N GLY A 179 1.04 11.50 19.92
CA GLY A 179 1.73 10.62 20.85
C GLY A 179 2.69 11.31 21.80
N LEU A 180 3.39 12.34 21.31
CA LEU A 180 4.28 13.15 22.13
C LEU A 180 3.48 14.03 23.09
N ALA A 181 2.37 14.61 22.63
CA ALA A 181 1.53 15.51 23.39
C ALA A 181 0.76 14.80 24.52
N ASP A 182 0.26 13.58 24.28
CA ASP A 182 -0.49 12.78 25.25
C ASP A 182 0.40 11.85 26.10
N GLY A 183 1.71 11.84 25.85
CA GLY A 183 2.68 10.98 26.54
C GLY A 183 2.66 9.51 26.12
N THR A 184 1.77 9.07 25.22
CA THR A 184 1.70 7.68 24.76
C THR A 184 2.94 7.26 23.98
N LEU A 185 3.63 8.20 23.33
CA LEU A 185 4.92 7.95 22.69
C LEU A 185 5.99 7.60 23.74
N VAL A 186 6.03 8.34 24.86
CA VAL A 186 6.95 8.09 25.97
C VAL A 186 6.60 6.75 26.64
N ALA A 187 5.31 6.47 26.85
CA ALA A 187 4.81 5.19 27.35
C ALA A 187 5.22 4.01 26.44
N ALA A 188 5.16 4.20 25.12
CA ALA A 188 5.59 3.18 24.17
C ALA A 188 7.11 2.94 24.20
N THR A 189 7.91 3.99 24.38
CA THR A 189 9.37 3.84 24.56
C THR A 189 9.77 3.23 25.90
N SER A 190 8.90 3.32 26.91
CA SER A 190 9.09 2.67 28.22
C SER A 190 8.47 1.27 28.31
N SER A 191 7.93 0.76 27.20
CA SER A 191 7.36 -0.61 27.06
C SER A 191 6.05 -0.86 27.79
N VAL A 192 5.37 0.20 28.24
CA VAL A 192 4.10 0.04 28.96
C VAL A 192 2.97 -0.24 27.97
N THR A 193 2.99 0.40 26.80
CA THR A 193 1.91 0.32 25.81
C THR A 193 2.43 0.26 24.38
N ARG A 194 1.62 -0.24 23.45
CA ARG A 194 1.94 -0.19 22.02
C ARG A 194 1.56 1.17 21.46
N PHE A 195 2.41 1.73 20.61
CA PHE A 195 2.09 2.99 19.97
C PHE A 195 1.07 2.81 18.84
N GLN A 196 -0.07 3.51 18.91
CA GLN A 196 -1.07 3.54 17.84
C GLN A 196 -1.29 4.92 17.24
N GLY A 197 -0.88 5.98 17.95
CA GLY A 197 -1.02 7.38 17.53
C GLY A 197 -2.46 7.72 17.17
N LEU A 198 -2.68 8.25 15.96
CA LEU A 198 -4.00 8.64 15.47
C LEU A 198 -4.95 7.45 15.27
N TYR A 199 -4.44 6.23 15.10
CA TYR A 199 -5.23 5.06 14.67
C TYR A 199 -5.88 4.34 15.84
N ASN A 200 -7.00 3.67 15.57
CA ASN A 200 -7.75 2.89 16.56
C ASN A 200 -7.02 1.64 17.09
N ASN A 201 -5.96 1.19 16.43
CA ASN A 201 -5.18 0.02 16.81
C ASN A 201 -3.73 0.16 16.30
N PRO A 202 -2.71 -0.26 17.07
CA PRO A 202 -1.31 -0.27 16.63
C PRO A 202 -1.07 -1.06 15.32
N ASN A 203 -1.84 -2.11 15.04
CA ASN A 203 -1.74 -2.84 13.78
C ASN A 203 -2.12 -1.97 12.58
N MET A 204 -3.14 -1.11 12.72
CA MET A 204 -3.55 -0.19 11.65
C MET A 204 -2.46 0.84 11.34
N LEU A 205 -1.82 1.39 12.38
CA LEU A 205 -0.63 2.24 12.20
C LEU A 205 0.48 1.48 11.46
N GLY A 206 0.79 0.25 11.89
CA GLY A 206 1.78 -0.61 11.26
C GLY A 206 1.48 -0.86 9.77
N ILE A 207 0.23 -1.17 9.43
CA ILE A 207 -0.23 -1.35 8.05
C ILE A 207 -0.01 -0.07 7.23
N VAL A 208 -0.41 1.09 7.75
CA VAL A 208 -0.22 2.37 7.03
C VAL A 208 1.25 2.69 6.84
N CYS A 209 2.10 2.46 7.84
CA CYS A 209 3.56 2.60 7.69
C CYS A 209 4.11 1.66 6.62
N ALA A 210 3.66 0.39 6.61
CA ALA A 210 4.08 -0.62 5.64
C ALA A 210 3.60 -0.34 4.20
N LEU A 211 2.54 0.44 4.01
CA LEU A 211 2.17 0.99 2.69
C LEU A 211 2.99 2.23 2.34
N THR A 212 3.23 3.11 3.31
CA THR A 212 3.88 4.41 3.12
C THR A 212 5.33 4.27 2.69
N ILE A 213 6.09 3.35 3.29
CA ILE A 213 7.51 3.13 3.01
C ILE A 213 7.76 2.73 1.54
N PRO A 214 7.16 1.64 0.99
CA PRO A 214 7.37 1.25 -0.39
C PRO A 214 6.81 2.28 -1.39
N LEU A 215 5.72 2.97 -1.04
CA LEU A 215 5.19 4.06 -1.87
C LEU A 215 6.15 5.26 -1.91
N GLY A 216 6.72 5.64 -0.77
CA GLY A 216 7.78 6.65 -0.67
C GLY A 216 9.00 6.29 -1.49
N TRP A 217 9.38 5.01 -1.49
CA TRP A 217 10.43 4.49 -2.37
C TRP A 217 10.06 4.64 -3.85
N ALA A 218 8.83 4.33 -4.26
CA ALA A 218 8.37 4.53 -5.64
C ALA A 218 8.48 6.01 -6.06
N VAL A 219 8.02 6.93 -5.21
CA VAL A 219 8.08 8.39 -5.43
C VAL A 219 9.53 8.88 -5.50
N TYR A 220 10.41 8.41 -4.62
CA TYR A 220 11.85 8.71 -4.67
C TYR A 220 12.47 8.22 -5.97
N ARG A 221 12.20 6.98 -6.39
CA ARG A 221 12.78 6.41 -7.61
C ARG A 221 12.30 7.09 -8.89
N GLN A 222 11.08 7.64 -8.88
CA GLN A 222 10.55 8.44 -9.98
C GLN A 222 11.16 9.83 -10.02
N SER A 223 11.17 10.54 -8.89
CA SER A 223 11.56 11.95 -8.83
C SER A 223 13.06 12.19 -8.67
N ARG A 224 13.80 11.19 -8.14
CA ARG A 224 15.19 11.27 -7.69
C ARG A 224 15.47 12.33 -6.63
N ARG A 225 14.43 12.88 -5.99
CA ARG A 225 14.57 13.90 -4.94
C ARG A 225 14.63 13.25 -3.57
N HIS A 226 15.71 13.47 -2.83
CA HIS A 226 15.90 12.92 -1.48
C HIS A 226 14.84 13.36 -0.48
N ILE A 227 14.20 14.52 -0.68
CA ILE A 227 13.07 14.98 0.15
C ILE A 227 11.91 13.97 0.18
N ALA A 228 11.76 13.15 -0.88
CA ALA A 228 10.74 12.09 -0.88
C ALA A 228 11.01 11.00 0.16
N LEU A 229 12.24 10.84 0.64
CA LEU A 229 12.60 9.88 1.68
C LEU A 229 12.27 10.37 3.10
N VAL A 230 12.06 11.68 3.29
CA VAL A 230 11.82 12.27 4.62
C VAL A 230 10.58 11.66 5.27
N GLY A 231 9.50 11.43 4.51
CA GLY A 231 8.29 10.78 5.04
C GLY A 231 8.45 9.29 5.38
N MET A 232 9.51 8.62 4.91
CA MET A 232 9.78 7.23 5.26
C MET A 232 10.39 7.09 6.66
N VAL A 233 11.09 8.12 7.15
CA VAL A 233 11.71 8.12 8.48
C VAL A 233 10.68 8.01 9.61
N PRO A 234 9.66 8.90 9.71
CA PRO A 234 8.63 8.76 10.72
C PRO A 234 7.81 7.47 10.53
N ALA A 235 7.60 7.03 9.28
CA ALA A 235 6.94 5.75 9.01
C ALA A 235 7.72 4.55 9.56
N ALA A 236 9.04 4.51 9.41
CA ALA A 236 9.88 3.46 9.97
C ALA A 236 9.88 3.50 11.51
N ALA A 237 10.01 4.69 12.11
CA ALA A 237 9.96 4.85 13.56
C ALA A 237 8.61 4.39 14.14
N SER A 238 7.49 4.87 13.58
CA SER A 238 6.14 4.46 13.99
C SER A 238 5.87 2.99 13.76
N LEU A 239 6.40 2.37 12.70
CA LEU A 239 6.27 0.92 12.47
C LEU A 239 6.93 0.13 13.61
N LEU A 240 8.14 0.52 14.03
CA LEU A 240 8.84 -0.12 15.14
C LEU A 240 8.09 0.08 16.46
N LEU A 241 7.65 1.31 16.75
CA LEU A 241 6.91 1.66 17.96
C LEU A 241 5.52 0.99 18.03
N SER A 242 4.90 0.70 16.89
CA SER A 242 3.63 -0.03 16.83
C SER A 242 3.76 -1.50 17.26
N GLN A 243 4.99 -2.03 17.23
CA GLN A 243 5.30 -3.43 17.50
C GLN A 243 4.43 -4.40 16.65
N SER A 244 4.01 -3.98 15.45
CA SER A 244 3.21 -4.82 14.54
C SER A 244 4.11 -5.81 13.80
N ARG A 245 4.22 -7.03 14.35
CA ARG A 245 5.04 -8.12 13.80
C ARG A 245 4.70 -8.41 12.33
N THR A 246 3.41 -8.50 12.01
CA THR A 246 2.92 -8.72 10.65
C THR A 246 3.40 -7.66 9.68
N ALA A 247 3.18 -6.39 10.00
CA ALA A 247 3.52 -5.30 9.10
C ALA A 247 5.03 -5.21 8.88
N LEU A 248 5.83 -5.45 9.92
CA LEU A 248 7.28 -5.49 9.84
C LEU A 248 7.78 -6.65 8.97
N ILE A 249 7.33 -7.88 9.24
CA ILE A 249 7.73 -9.07 8.47
C ILE A 249 7.32 -8.89 7.00
N ALA A 250 6.08 -8.48 6.73
CA ALA A 250 5.59 -8.29 5.37
C ALA A 250 6.41 -7.23 4.61
N LEU A 251 6.75 -6.12 5.26
CA LEU A 251 7.60 -5.07 4.67
C LEU A 251 9.00 -5.61 4.34
N LEU A 252 9.61 -6.36 5.27
CA LEU A 252 10.95 -6.94 5.11
C LEU A 252 10.97 -8.01 4.02
N VAL A 253 9.98 -8.89 3.96
CA VAL A 253 9.84 -9.89 2.88
C VAL A 253 9.64 -9.21 1.53
N GLY A 254 8.84 -8.15 1.47
CA GLY A 254 8.69 -7.35 0.25
C GLY A 254 10.00 -6.67 -0.20
N ALA A 255 10.81 -6.20 0.74
CA ALA A 255 12.12 -5.61 0.45
C ALA A 255 13.11 -6.69 -0.02
N LEU A 256 13.15 -7.83 0.66
CA LEU A 256 13.97 -8.99 0.30
C LEU A 256 13.61 -9.49 -1.10
N TRP A 257 12.33 -9.58 -1.43
CA TRP A 257 11.85 -9.94 -2.77
C TRP A 257 12.45 -9.02 -3.85
N LEU A 258 12.47 -7.69 -3.62
CA LEU A 258 13.11 -6.77 -4.57
C LEU A 258 14.62 -7.03 -4.72
N VAL A 259 15.32 -7.23 -3.60
CA VAL A 259 16.77 -7.47 -3.59
C VAL A 259 17.10 -8.74 -4.37
N LEU A 260 16.36 -9.82 -4.13
CA LEU A 260 16.49 -11.07 -4.88
C LEU A 260 16.26 -10.86 -6.38
N ARG A 261 15.23 -10.10 -6.76
CA ARG A 261 14.94 -9.79 -8.17
C ARG A 261 15.96 -8.87 -8.84
N TYR A 262 16.81 -8.19 -8.10
CA TYR A 262 17.94 -7.43 -8.65
C TYR A 262 19.20 -8.27 -8.89
N GLY A 263 19.22 -9.52 -8.43
CA GLY A 263 20.31 -10.47 -8.62
C GLY A 263 21.17 -10.69 -7.36
N LEU A 264 21.77 -11.88 -7.28
CA LEU A 264 22.52 -12.38 -6.12
C LEU A 264 23.65 -11.44 -5.67
N GLY A 265 24.36 -10.81 -6.61
CA GLY A 265 25.45 -9.87 -6.28
C GLY A 265 25.01 -8.61 -5.52
N ARG A 266 23.72 -8.21 -5.56
CA ARG A 266 23.21 -7.14 -4.68
C ARG A 266 22.83 -7.67 -3.31
N MET A 267 22.29 -8.89 -3.25
CA MET A 267 22.01 -9.57 -1.99
C MET A 267 23.29 -9.76 -1.18
N VAL A 268 24.36 -10.27 -1.81
CA VAL A 268 25.67 -10.45 -1.15
C VAL A 268 26.21 -9.12 -0.61
N ARG A 269 26.14 -8.04 -1.40
CA ARG A 269 26.56 -6.70 -0.94
C ARG A 269 25.71 -6.16 0.20
N LEU A 270 24.40 -6.37 0.16
CA LEU A 270 23.51 -5.97 1.24
C LEU A 270 23.82 -6.77 2.52
N ALA A 271 23.94 -8.10 2.40
CA ALA A 271 24.29 -8.97 3.52
C ALA A 271 25.64 -8.60 4.12
N ALA A 272 26.66 -8.37 3.29
CA ALA A 272 27.97 -7.89 3.74
C ALA A 272 27.88 -6.53 4.44
N GLY A 273 27.13 -5.58 3.89
CA GLY A 273 26.93 -4.26 4.50
C GLY A 273 26.19 -4.30 5.83
N VAL A 274 25.12 -5.11 5.93
CA VAL A 274 24.39 -5.33 7.19
C VAL A 274 25.28 -6.02 8.21
N THR A 275 26.04 -7.03 7.81
CA THR A 275 26.98 -7.75 8.69
C THR A 275 28.05 -6.79 9.21
N ALA A 276 28.64 -5.97 8.34
CA ALA A 276 29.61 -4.95 8.73
C ALA A 276 29.01 -3.91 9.69
N LEU A 277 27.78 -3.44 9.43
CA LEU A 277 27.07 -2.52 10.33
C LEU A 277 26.80 -3.14 11.70
N LEU A 278 26.33 -4.39 11.74
CA LEU A 278 26.09 -5.10 12.99
C LEU A 278 27.41 -5.35 13.75
N LEU A 279 28.49 -5.67 13.06
CA LEU A 279 29.83 -5.80 13.64
C LEU A 279 30.31 -4.48 14.24
N VAL A 280 30.19 -3.37 13.51
CA VAL A 280 30.53 -2.03 14.03
C VAL A 280 29.65 -1.68 15.24
N ALA A 281 28.34 -1.92 15.17
CA ALA A 281 27.44 -1.69 16.29
C ALA A 281 27.78 -2.57 17.51
N HIS A 282 28.23 -3.80 17.28
CA HIS A 282 28.72 -4.69 18.34
C HIS A 282 30.01 -4.15 18.97
N LEU A 283 31.00 -3.80 18.16
CA LEU A 283 32.30 -3.27 18.62
C LEU A 283 32.16 -1.94 19.37
N LEU A 284 31.18 -1.10 19.00
CA LEU A 284 30.86 0.14 19.71
C LEU A 284 29.93 -0.06 20.92
N ASN A 285 29.67 -1.31 21.33
CA ASN A 285 28.76 -1.68 22.41
C ASN A 285 27.32 -1.12 22.25
N LEU A 286 26.92 -0.77 21.03
CA LEU A 286 25.58 -0.28 20.72
C LEU A 286 24.57 -1.43 20.74
N LEU A 287 24.93 -2.63 20.26
CA LEU A 287 24.01 -3.77 20.27
C LEU A 287 23.59 -4.14 21.70
N PRO A 288 24.49 -4.41 22.67
CA PRO A 288 24.07 -4.71 24.04
C PRO A 288 23.24 -3.58 24.66
N THR A 289 23.60 -2.33 24.42
CA THR A 289 22.84 -1.16 24.91
C THR A 289 21.42 -1.12 24.33
N ILE A 290 21.28 -1.37 23.02
CA ILE A 290 19.98 -1.42 22.34
C ILE A 290 19.15 -2.60 22.86
N PHE A 291 19.73 -3.80 22.96
CA PHE A 291 19.03 -5.00 23.47
C PHE A 291 18.73 -4.95 24.97
N ALA A 292 19.47 -4.14 25.74
CA ALA A 292 19.16 -3.89 27.14
C ALA A 292 18.02 -2.87 27.33
N ALA A 293 17.73 -2.04 26.33
CA ALA A 293 16.68 -1.04 26.42
C ALA A 293 15.30 -1.72 26.59
N PRO A 294 14.42 -1.22 27.48
CA PRO A 294 13.13 -1.85 27.76
C PRO A 294 12.31 -2.11 26.50
N TRP A 295 12.21 -1.12 25.60
CA TRP A 295 11.41 -1.22 24.38
C TRP A 295 11.88 -2.34 23.46
N MET A 296 13.20 -2.58 23.41
CA MET A 296 13.76 -3.66 22.60
C MET A 296 13.54 -5.01 23.25
N ARG A 297 13.65 -5.11 24.58
CA ARG A 297 13.32 -6.34 25.30
C ARG A 297 11.88 -6.74 25.06
N GLN A 298 10.93 -5.81 25.21
CA GLN A 298 9.52 -6.09 24.92
C GLN A 298 9.30 -6.47 23.46
N PHE A 299 9.97 -5.76 22.53
CA PHE A 299 9.91 -6.09 21.11
C PHE A 299 10.40 -7.53 20.86
N VAL A 300 11.54 -7.95 21.43
CA VAL A 300 12.08 -9.31 21.29
C VAL A 300 11.19 -10.35 21.98
N LEU A 301 10.68 -10.06 23.17
CA LEU A 301 9.74 -10.92 23.89
C LEU A 301 8.51 -11.20 23.04
N ARG A 302 7.99 -10.21 22.30
CA ARG A 302 6.90 -10.46 21.35
C ARG A 302 7.22 -11.47 20.25
N PHE A 303 8.48 -11.75 19.93
CA PHE A 303 8.85 -12.79 18.95
C PHE A 303 9.26 -14.11 19.59
N THR A 304 9.54 -14.13 20.89
CA THR A 304 10.20 -15.27 21.56
C THR A 304 9.38 -15.86 22.69
N ASP A 305 8.48 -15.09 23.28
CA ASP A 305 7.74 -15.46 24.48
C ASP A 305 6.31 -15.89 24.12
N PRO A 306 5.96 -17.18 24.28
CA PRO A 306 4.61 -17.70 24.11
C PRO A 306 3.79 -17.66 25.41
N THR A 307 4.25 -16.99 26.48
CA THR A 307 3.55 -17.05 27.78
C THR A 307 2.16 -16.39 27.78
N ASP A 308 1.91 -15.43 26.87
CA ASP A 308 0.58 -14.81 26.66
C ASP A 308 -0.26 -15.53 25.57
N GLY A 309 0.09 -16.76 25.20
CA GLY A 309 -0.56 -17.55 24.17
C GLY A 309 0.36 -17.95 23.02
N ASP A 310 -0.18 -18.44 21.92
CA ASP A 310 0.66 -18.82 20.79
C ASP A 310 1.38 -17.61 20.16
N LEU A 311 2.42 -17.86 19.35
CA LEU A 311 3.12 -16.79 18.62
C LEU A 311 2.18 -16.01 17.68
N SER A 312 0.95 -16.47 17.45
CA SER A 312 -0.04 -15.77 16.64
C SER A 312 -0.94 -14.81 17.45
N ASN A 313 -0.76 -14.69 18.77
CA ASN A 313 -1.65 -13.98 19.70
C ASN A 313 -3.10 -14.49 19.63
N GLY A 314 -3.28 -15.81 19.65
CA GLY A 314 -4.59 -16.49 19.61
C GLY A 314 -5.23 -16.55 18.22
N ARG A 315 -4.57 -16.07 17.16
CA ARG A 315 -5.14 -16.07 15.79
C ARG A 315 -5.40 -17.47 15.25
N THR A 316 -4.58 -18.46 15.60
CA THR A 316 -4.82 -19.86 15.19
C THR A 316 -6.15 -20.39 15.70
N GLN A 317 -6.48 -20.13 16.97
CA GLN A 317 -7.78 -20.48 17.56
C GLN A 317 -8.92 -19.72 16.86
N MET A 318 -8.77 -18.41 16.64
CA MET A 318 -9.76 -17.60 15.91
C MET A 318 -10.01 -18.12 14.48
N TRP A 319 -8.95 -18.57 13.80
CA TRP A 319 -9.05 -19.15 12.46
C TRP A 319 -9.76 -20.50 12.48
N GLN A 320 -9.46 -21.35 13.46
CA GLN A 320 -10.15 -22.62 13.61
C GLN A 320 -11.64 -22.40 13.87
N THR A 321 -12.00 -21.54 14.82
CA THR A 321 -13.40 -21.15 15.08
C THR A 321 -14.08 -20.61 13.82
N THR A 322 -13.39 -19.77 13.04
CA THR A 322 -13.92 -19.24 11.77
C THR A 322 -14.20 -20.36 10.76
N ILE A 323 -13.30 -21.33 10.65
CA ILE A 323 -13.44 -22.48 9.75
C ILE A 323 -14.60 -23.37 10.21
N ASP A 324 -14.70 -23.66 11.50
CA ASP A 324 -15.76 -24.49 12.06
C ASP A 324 -17.13 -23.84 11.85
N LEU A 325 -17.24 -22.53 12.13
CA LEU A 325 -18.47 -21.76 11.92
C LEU A 325 -18.88 -21.74 10.43
N TRP A 326 -17.91 -21.53 9.53
CA TRP A 326 -18.16 -21.56 8.07
C TRP A 326 -18.61 -22.94 7.58
N TRP A 327 -17.91 -24.00 8.01
CA TRP A 327 -18.16 -25.37 7.55
C TRP A 327 -19.51 -25.90 7.99
N GLN A 328 -19.92 -25.59 9.23
CA GLN A 328 -21.15 -26.12 9.82
C GLN A 328 -22.44 -25.44 9.32
N ASN A 329 -22.36 -24.20 8.82
CA ASN A 329 -23.56 -23.38 8.58
C ASN A 329 -23.78 -23.04 7.10
N HIS A 330 -22.87 -22.27 6.47
CA HIS A 330 -23.10 -21.69 5.15
C HIS A 330 -21.86 -21.76 4.24
N PRO A 331 -21.34 -22.96 3.91
CA PRO A 331 -20.09 -23.09 3.17
C PRO A 331 -20.15 -22.44 1.77
N MET A 332 -21.31 -22.48 1.12
CA MET A 332 -21.48 -21.98 -0.25
C MET A 332 -21.67 -20.46 -0.32
N GLN A 333 -22.52 -19.88 0.54
CA GLN A 333 -22.98 -18.49 0.44
C GLN A 333 -22.38 -17.55 1.51
N GLY A 334 -21.86 -18.11 2.60
CA GLY A 334 -21.43 -17.34 3.77
C GLY A 334 -22.59 -16.67 4.50
N PHE A 335 -22.26 -15.80 5.44
CA PHE A 335 -23.22 -15.10 6.32
C PHE A 335 -23.59 -13.68 5.87
N GLY A 336 -23.09 -13.25 4.70
CA GLY A 336 -23.22 -11.89 4.20
C GLY A 336 -21.96 -11.04 4.46
N TYR A 337 -21.64 -10.16 3.53
CA TYR A 337 -20.47 -9.29 3.60
C TYR A 337 -20.51 -8.36 4.82
N ALA A 338 -19.36 -8.19 5.50
CA ALA A 338 -19.24 -7.40 6.73
C ALA A 338 -20.08 -7.91 7.93
N SER A 339 -20.62 -9.14 7.89
CA SER A 339 -21.33 -9.75 9.02
C SER A 339 -20.43 -10.15 10.19
N ARG A 340 -19.10 -10.24 9.99
CA ARG A 340 -18.17 -10.85 10.96
C ARG A 340 -18.32 -10.32 12.38
N ASN A 341 -18.46 -9.01 12.58
CA ASN A 341 -18.42 -8.41 13.91
C ASN A 341 -19.63 -8.91 14.73
N HIS A 342 -20.79 -9.01 14.08
CA HIS A 342 -22.03 -9.51 14.67
C HIS A 342 -21.95 -11.01 14.96
N LEU A 343 -21.35 -11.80 14.05
CA LEU A 343 -21.17 -13.23 14.27
C LEU A 343 -20.28 -13.51 15.48
N PHE A 344 -19.18 -12.76 15.62
CA PHE A 344 -18.28 -12.91 16.76
C PHE A 344 -18.88 -12.37 18.07
N GLU A 345 -19.67 -11.30 18.00
CA GLU A 345 -20.41 -10.80 19.17
C GLU A 345 -21.43 -11.85 19.66
N LEU A 346 -22.21 -12.44 18.75
CA LEU A 346 -23.14 -13.52 19.07
C LEU A 346 -22.41 -14.76 19.60
N ALA A 347 -21.33 -15.19 18.95
CA ALA A 347 -20.52 -16.30 19.41
C ALA A 347 -19.89 -16.03 20.79
N SER A 348 -19.49 -14.78 21.08
CA SER A 348 -18.92 -14.43 22.39
C SER A 348 -19.95 -14.44 23.53
N ALA A 349 -21.24 -14.31 23.21
CA ALA A 349 -22.32 -14.41 24.18
C ALA A 349 -22.64 -15.88 24.54
N ASP A 350 -22.36 -16.82 23.64
CA ASP A 350 -22.44 -18.24 23.94
C ASP A 350 -21.22 -18.66 24.78
N GLU A 351 -21.46 -19.09 26.03
CA GLU A 351 -20.43 -19.65 26.93
C GLU A 351 -19.62 -20.78 26.29
N PHE A 352 -20.14 -21.38 25.21
CA PHE A 352 -19.46 -22.38 24.38
C PHE A 352 -18.13 -21.88 23.80
N PHE A 353 -18.00 -20.58 23.51
CA PHE A 353 -16.74 -19.97 23.07
C PHE A 353 -15.95 -19.34 24.22
N GLY A 354 -16.28 -19.72 25.46
CA GLY A 354 -15.73 -19.20 26.71
C GLY A 354 -14.22 -19.11 26.69
N THR A 355 -13.68 -17.98 26.24
CA THR A 355 -12.41 -17.34 26.57
C THR A 355 -12.08 -16.25 25.54
N ALA A 356 -11.88 -15.03 26.05
CA ALA A 356 -11.07 -13.94 25.47
C ALA A 356 -11.55 -13.24 24.18
N GLY A 357 -12.52 -12.32 24.30
CA GLY A 357 -12.51 -11.01 23.59
C GLY A 357 -12.24 -11.01 22.07
N VAL A 358 -12.58 -12.08 21.36
CA VAL A 358 -12.31 -12.23 19.93
C VAL A 358 -13.26 -11.33 19.14
N SER A 359 -12.73 -10.24 18.58
CA SER A 359 -13.54 -9.30 17.77
C SER A 359 -13.28 -9.38 16.27
N VAL A 360 -12.24 -10.10 15.83
CA VAL A 360 -11.81 -10.09 14.42
C VAL A 360 -11.01 -11.33 14.01
N VAL A 361 -11.32 -11.89 12.83
CA VAL A 361 -10.62 -13.04 12.22
C VAL A 361 -9.13 -12.80 11.98
N HIS A 362 -8.73 -11.55 11.74
CA HIS A 362 -7.35 -11.19 11.39
C HIS A 362 -6.78 -12.04 10.23
N ASN A 363 -7.57 -12.31 9.20
CA ASN A 363 -7.15 -12.96 7.96
C ASN A 363 -8.21 -12.65 6.90
N SER A 364 -7.85 -11.84 5.90
CA SER A 364 -8.83 -11.40 4.89
C SER A 364 -9.37 -12.57 4.05
N TYR A 365 -8.58 -13.63 3.87
CA TYR A 365 -8.98 -14.78 3.06
C TYR A 365 -10.03 -15.62 3.79
N LEU A 366 -9.76 -15.95 5.05
CA LEU A 366 -10.72 -16.67 5.90
C LEU A 366 -11.97 -15.83 6.17
N GLN A 367 -11.81 -14.53 6.37
CA GLN A 367 -12.95 -13.65 6.55
C GLN A 367 -13.86 -13.63 5.32
N LEU A 368 -13.31 -13.51 4.11
CA LEU A 368 -14.14 -13.54 2.90
C LEU A 368 -14.83 -14.89 2.72
N LEU A 369 -14.18 -15.98 3.11
CA LEU A 369 -14.79 -17.32 3.08
C LEU A 369 -15.96 -17.41 4.07
N LEU A 370 -15.80 -16.90 5.29
CA LEU A 370 -16.89 -16.81 6.27
C LEU A 370 -18.05 -15.94 5.76
N GLU A 371 -17.74 -14.75 5.26
CA GLU A 371 -18.74 -13.75 4.88
C GLU A 371 -19.46 -14.07 3.56
N LEU A 372 -18.76 -14.64 2.57
CA LEU A 372 -19.29 -14.83 1.21
C LEU A 372 -19.20 -16.27 0.69
N GLY A 373 -18.70 -17.21 1.51
CA GLY A 373 -18.62 -18.62 1.15
C GLY A 373 -17.70 -18.91 -0.04
N LEU A 374 -17.89 -20.09 -0.64
CA LEU A 374 -17.15 -20.51 -1.84
C LEU A 374 -17.40 -19.60 -3.05
N ALA A 375 -18.50 -18.84 -3.08
CA ALA A 375 -18.79 -17.90 -4.16
C ALA A 375 -17.71 -16.80 -4.31
N ALA A 376 -17.04 -16.41 -3.22
CA ALA A 376 -15.97 -15.42 -3.27
C ALA A 376 -14.62 -15.95 -3.76
N VAL A 377 -14.42 -17.28 -3.81
CA VAL A 377 -13.13 -17.90 -4.16
C VAL A 377 -12.70 -17.54 -5.58
N VAL A 378 -13.61 -17.55 -6.54
CA VAL A 378 -13.29 -17.24 -7.95
C VAL A 378 -12.84 -15.78 -8.12
N PRO A 379 -13.63 -14.75 -7.74
CA PRO A 379 -13.18 -13.37 -7.90
C PRO A 379 -11.92 -13.08 -7.06
N LEU A 380 -11.81 -13.62 -5.84
CA LEU A 380 -10.60 -13.48 -5.02
C LEU A 380 -9.38 -14.11 -5.70
N GLY A 381 -9.50 -15.34 -6.19
CA GLY A 381 -8.44 -16.04 -6.92
C GLY A 381 -7.96 -15.26 -8.13
N LEU A 382 -8.88 -14.69 -8.92
CA LEU A 382 -8.53 -13.84 -10.07
C LEU A 382 -7.79 -12.56 -9.64
N LEU A 383 -8.21 -11.92 -8.55
CA LEU A 383 -7.51 -10.76 -7.99
C LEU A 383 -6.10 -11.11 -7.51
N LEU A 384 -5.94 -12.26 -6.83
CA LEU A 384 -4.65 -12.73 -6.35
C LEU A 384 -3.72 -13.15 -7.49
N VAL A 385 -4.22 -13.80 -8.53
CA VAL A 385 -3.43 -14.12 -9.73
C VAL A 385 -3.00 -12.84 -10.45
N ALA A 386 -3.87 -11.83 -10.56
CA ALA A 386 -3.52 -10.54 -11.14
C ALA A 386 -2.44 -9.79 -10.31
N ALA A 387 -2.57 -9.77 -8.99
CA ALA A 387 -1.55 -9.21 -8.10
C ALA A 387 -0.24 -10.00 -8.14
N GLY A 388 -0.30 -11.34 -8.14
CA GLY A 388 0.86 -12.22 -8.30
C GLY A 388 1.57 -12.01 -9.63
N ARG A 389 0.83 -11.72 -10.70
CA ARG A 389 1.41 -11.33 -11.98
C ARG A 389 2.22 -10.04 -11.87
N VAL A 390 1.76 -9.04 -11.12
CA VAL A 390 2.56 -7.83 -10.83
C VAL A 390 3.86 -8.22 -10.12
N VAL A 391 3.78 -9.00 -9.04
CA VAL A 391 4.93 -9.44 -8.24
C VAL A 391 6.00 -10.11 -9.10
N LEU A 392 5.58 -10.98 -10.02
CA LEU A 392 6.47 -11.79 -10.86
C LEU A 392 6.95 -11.06 -12.13
N ARG A 393 6.08 -10.27 -12.78
CA ARG A 393 6.33 -9.75 -14.14
C ARG A 393 6.67 -8.26 -14.17
N ALA A 394 6.26 -7.47 -13.20
CA ALA A 394 6.58 -6.05 -13.20
C ALA A 394 8.10 -5.84 -13.11
N PRO A 395 8.64 -4.85 -13.81
CA PRO A 395 10.06 -4.55 -13.74
C PRO A 395 10.39 -4.03 -12.34
N VAL A 396 11.46 -4.51 -11.72
CA VAL A 396 11.92 -3.95 -10.43
C VAL A 396 12.82 -2.73 -10.65
N ARG A 397 12.61 -1.91 -11.69
CA ARG A 397 13.43 -0.72 -11.98
C ARG A 397 12.61 0.56 -11.78
N ARG A 398 13.28 1.68 -11.51
CA ARG A 398 12.62 3.00 -11.31
C ARG A 398 11.51 2.91 -10.25
N ALA A 399 10.36 3.57 -10.48
CA ALA A 399 9.23 3.60 -9.56
C ALA A 399 8.57 2.23 -9.36
N ASP A 400 8.63 1.35 -10.36
CA ASP A 400 7.98 0.04 -10.35
C ASP A 400 8.53 -0.86 -9.23
N ALA A 401 9.78 -0.64 -8.81
CA ALA A 401 10.33 -1.32 -7.63
C ALA A 401 9.49 -1.06 -6.37
N GLY A 402 9.14 0.20 -6.09
CA GLY A 402 8.32 0.52 -4.92
C GLY A 402 6.89 0.01 -5.04
N LEU A 403 6.31 0.01 -6.25
CA LEU A 403 4.98 -0.56 -6.48
C LEU A 403 4.97 -2.08 -6.24
N VAL A 404 5.94 -2.82 -6.78
CA VAL A 404 6.09 -4.27 -6.55
C VAL A 404 6.30 -4.57 -5.07
N TRP A 405 7.15 -3.80 -4.39
CA TRP A 405 7.36 -3.94 -2.95
C TRP A 405 6.06 -3.76 -2.17
N LEU A 406 5.27 -2.74 -2.50
CA LEU A 406 3.98 -2.52 -1.86
C LEU A 406 3.01 -3.68 -2.13
N VAL A 407 2.94 -4.22 -3.34
CA VAL A 407 2.06 -5.36 -3.65
C VAL A 407 2.44 -6.60 -2.84
N VAL A 408 3.73 -6.95 -2.76
CA VAL A 408 4.18 -8.09 -1.93
C VAL A 408 3.86 -7.87 -0.46
N THR A 409 4.21 -6.70 0.06
CA THR A 409 3.93 -6.31 1.45
C THR A 409 2.43 -6.38 1.73
N GLY A 410 1.63 -5.84 0.83
CA GLY A 410 0.18 -5.82 0.92
C GLY A 410 -0.39 -7.24 0.98
N LEU A 411 -0.05 -8.12 0.05
CA LEU A 411 -0.53 -9.51 0.04
C LEU A 411 -0.19 -10.25 1.34
N LEU A 412 1.03 -10.08 1.86
CA LEU A 412 1.47 -10.77 3.08
C LEU A 412 0.79 -10.26 4.34
N ILE A 413 0.51 -8.95 4.44
CA ILE A 413 -0.24 -8.38 5.57
C ILE A 413 -1.60 -9.08 5.71
N GLN A 414 -2.25 -9.42 4.60
CA GLN A 414 -3.62 -9.95 4.62
C GLN A 414 -3.75 -11.40 5.06
N VAL A 415 -2.63 -12.12 5.17
CA VAL A 415 -2.59 -13.45 5.79
C VAL A 415 -2.92 -13.36 7.28
N THR A 416 -2.56 -12.26 7.93
CA THR A 416 -2.76 -12.11 9.38
C THR A 416 -3.44 -10.80 9.76
N GLU A 417 -4.02 -10.10 8.79
CA GLU A 417 -4.88 -8.95 9.01
C GLU A 417 -6.08 -8.98 8.04
N SER A 418 -7.17 -8.39 8.49
CA SER A 418 -8.43 -8.33 7.76
C SER A 418 -8.71 -6.93 7.22
N ALA A 419 -7.86 -6.45 6.30
CA ALA A 419 -7.95 -5.11 5.74
C ALA A 419 -8.17 -5.09 4.21
N MET A 420 -8.01 -6.21 3.51
CA MET A 420 -7.96 -6.26 2.04
C MET A 420 -9.20 -5.67 1.36
N PHE A 421 -10.35 -5.82 2.02
CA PHE A 421 -11.62 -5.31 1.54
C PHE A 421 -12.32 -4.41 2.57
N GLY A 422 -11.68 -4.05 3.68
CA GLY A 422 -12.30 -3.20 4.72
C GLY A 422 -12.66 -1.79 4.20
N THR A 423 -13.84 -1.62 3.61
CA THR A 423 -14.22 -0.46 2.76
C THR A 423 -14.28 0.89 3.48
N GLY A 424 -14.14 0.91 4.80
CA GLY A 424 -14.00 2.14 5.59
C GLY A 424 -12.55 2.56 5.87
N GLN A 425 -11.56 1.81 5.38
CA GLN A 425 -10.15 2.01 5.72
C GLN A 425 -9.34 2.45 4.51
N THR A 426 -8.19 3.05 4.78
CA THR A 426 -7.26 3.53 3.74
C THR A 426 -6.59 2.41 2.94
N TYR A 427 -6.35 1.25 3.58
CA TYR A 427 -5.62 0.13 2.99
C TYR A 427 -6.17 -0.35 1.64
N PRO A 428 -7.45 -0.75 1.50
CA PRO A 428 -7.96 -1.35 0.26
C PRO A 428 -7.84 -0.40 -0.93
N TYR A 429 -8.10 0.89 -0.74
CA TYR A 429 -7.98 1.90 -1.78
C TYR A 429 -6.54 2.02 -2.28
N VAL A 430 -5.56 2.12 -1.39
CA VAL A 430 -4.14 2.25 -1.77
C VAL A 430 -3.64 0.96 -2.41
N PHE A 431 -3.92 -0.19 -1.79
CA PHE A 431 -3.43 -1.49 -2.26
C PHE A 431 -3.95 -1.81 -3.66
N TRP A 432 -5.27 -1.77 -3.87
CA TRP A 432 -5.85 -2.12 -5.16
C TRP A 432 -5.54 -1.10 -6.25
N ALA A 433 -5.42 0.18 -5.91
CA ALA A 433 -4.96 1.18 -6.86
C ALA A 433 -3.49 0.95 -7.26
N VAL A 434 -2.60 0.56 -6.35
CA VAL A 434 -1.21 0.22 -6.69
C VAL A 434 -1.11 -1.04 -7.56
N VAL A 435 -1.93 -2.07 -7.30
CA VAL A 435 -2.04 -3.24 -8.20
C VAL A 435 -2.47 -2.81 -9.60
N ALA A 436 -3.50 -1.96 -9.71
CA ALA A 436 -4.00 -1.44 -10.97
C ALA A 436 -2.93 -0.65 -11.75
N ALA A 437 -2.25 0.27 -11.05
CA ALA A 437 -1.14 1.07 -11.54
C ALA A 437 -0.01 0.21 -12.11
N ALA A 438 0.41 -0.80 -11.35
CA ALA A 438 1.50 -1.68 -11.77
C ALA A 438 1.10 -2.59 -12.94
N LEU A 439 -0.14 -3.10 -12.98
CA LEU A 439 -0.68 -3.88 -14.10
C LEU A 439 -0.75 -3.06 -15.39
N LEU A 440 -1.25 -1.83 -15.31
CA LEU A 440 -1.47 -0.94 -16.46
C LEU A 440 -0.16 -0.59 -17.19
N HIS A 441 0.94 -0.49 -16.44
CA HIS A 441 2.26 -0.15 -16.98
C HIS A 441 3.24 -1.34 -17.02
N LEU A 442 2.72 -2.57 -16.99
CA LEU A 442 3.55 -3.73 -17.30
C LEU A 442 4.16 -3.57 -18.70
N PRO A 443 5.46 -3.88 -18.89
CA PRO A 443 6.07 -3.92 -20.20
C PRO A 443 5.27 -4.84 -21.12
N LYS A 444 4.79 -4.31 -22.25
CA LYS A 444 4.15 -5.12 -23.27
C LYS A 444 5.16 -6.15 -23.76
N ARG A 445 4.73 -7.42 -23.90
CA ARG A 445 5.54 -8.38 -24.64
C ARG A 445 5.74 -7.81 -26.05
N PRO A 446 6.97 -7.74 -26.57
CA PRO A 446 7.19 -7.30 -27.94
C PRO A 446 6.33 -8.21 -28.83
N ASN A 447 5.58 -7.65 -29.78
CA ASN A 447 4.81 -8.51 -30.67
C ASN A 447 5.79 -9.43 -31.42
N PRO A 448 5.42 -10.69 -31.71
CA PRO A 448 6.23 -11.56 -32.55
C PRO A 448 6.61 -10.89 -33.88
N THR A 449 5.71 -10.07 -34.43
CA THR A 449 5.96 -9.24 -35.61
C THR A 449 7.04 -8.20 -35.38
N ASP A 450 7.03 -7.51 -34.22
CA ASP A 450 8.07 -6.53 -33.87
C ASP A 450 9.42 -7.23 -33.66
N ARG A 451 9.42 -8.46 -33.13
CA ARG A 451 10.63 -9.28 -33.02
C ARG A 451 11.12 -9.75 -34.37
N ALA A 452 10.24 -10.21 -35.26
CA ALA A 452 10.60 -10.62 -36.61
C ALA A 452 11.14 -9.43 -37.40
N ALA A 453 10.48 -8.27 -37.32
CA ALA A 453 10.96 -7.03 -37.92
C ALA A 453 12.29 -6.57 -37.33
N ALA A 454 12.47 -6.62 -35.99
CA ALA A 454 13.73 -6.29 -35.34
C ALA A 454 14.84 -7.32 -35.64
N ALA A 455 14.49 -8.59 -35.84
CA ALA A 455 15.43 -9.64 -36.24
C ALA A 455 15.83 -9.47 -37.72
N HIS A 456 14.90 -9.11 -38.60
CA HIS A 456 15.19 -8.78 -40.00
C HIS A 456 15.97 -7.47 -40.15
N ALA A 457 15.69 -6.46 -39.33
CA ALA A 457 16.47 -5.22 -39.31
C ALA A 457 17.88 -5.42 -38.75
N ASN A 458 18.08 -6.42 -37.88
CA ASN A 458 19.39 -6.79 -37.35
C ASN A 458 20.04 -7.97 -38.10
N LEU A 459 19.43 -8.51 -39.17
CA LEU A 459 20.16 -9.33 -40.10
C LEU A 459 21.27 -8.42 -40.64
N PRO A 460 22.54 -8.70 -40.33
CA PRO A 460 23.61 -7.82 -40.72
C PRO A 460 23.52 -7.63 -42.23
N HIS A 461 23.58 -6.38 -42.68
CA HIS A 461 23.80 -6.02 -44.09
C HIS A 461 25.13 -6.58 -44.65
N THR A 462 25.68 -7.67 -44.09
CA THR A 462 26.84 -8.42 -44.57
C THR A 462 26.67 -8.83 -46.03
N GLU A 463 25.46 -9.15 -46.51
CA GLU A 463 25.26 -9.43 -47.94
C GLU A 463 25.35 -8.17 -48.80
N ALA A 464 24.82 -7.02 -48.33
CA ALA A 464 24.95 -5.75 -49.06
C ALA A 464 26.37 -5.16 -48.98
N ARG A 465 27.15 -5.47 -47.93
CA ARG A 465 28.57 -5.11 -47.82
C ARG A 465 29.47 -6.03 -48.63
N GLN A 466 29.14 -7.33 -48.78
CA GLN A 466 29.86 -8.23 -49.68
C GLN A 466 29.62 -7.90 -51.16
N GLN A 467 28.41 -7.47 -51.54
CA GLN A 467 28.16 -6.97 -52.91
C GLN A 467 28.82 -5.62 -53.20
N ARG A 468 29.00 -4.73 -52.20
CA ARG A 468 29.74 -3.46 -52.40
C ARG A 468 31.26 -3.61 -52.33
N ALA A 469 31.78 -4.67 -51.71
CA ALA A 469 33.22 -4.94 -51.65
C ALA A 469 33.79 -5.56 -52.95
N GLY A 470 32.93 -6.02 -53.87
CA GLY A 470 33.34 -6.58 -55.17
C GLY A 470 33.36 -5.60 -56.35
N ILE A 471 33.04 -4.32 -56.18
CA ILE A 471 32.86 -3.35 -57.28
C ILE A 471 33.81 -2.13 -57.16
N PHE A 472 34.85 -2.18 -56.33
CA PHE A 472 35.87 -1.13 -56.27
C PHE A 472 37.27 -1.71 -56.29
N ASP A 473 37.65 -2.27 -57.44
CA ASP A 473 39.05 -2.45 -57.83
C ASP A 473 39.29 -1.78 -59.19
N ASP A 474 39.08 -0.46 -59.24
CA ASP A 474 39.62 0.34 -60.33
C ASP A 474 40.16 1.68 -59.83
N LYS A 475 41.50 1.70 -59.71
CA LYS A 475 42.43 2.84 -59.89
C LYS A 475 41.85 4.25 -59.67
N ALA A 476 41.82 4.71 -58.43
CA ALA A 476 41.80 6.15 -58.14
C ALA A 476 43.24 6.72 -58.12
N PRO A 477 43.55 7.79 -58.87
CA PRO A 477 44.88 8.39 -58.91
C PRO A 477 45.24 9.08 -57.58
N ARG A 478 46.46 8.83 -57.12
CA ARG A 478 47.08 9.42 -55.93
C ARG A 478 47.07 10.94 -56.01
N ARG A 479 46.48 11.62 -55.03
CA ARG A 479 46.68 13.07 -54.83
C ARG A 479 48.05 13.33 -54.20
N PRO A 480 48.77 14.38 -54.66
CA PRO A 480 50.07 14.74 -54.10
C PRO A 480 49.92 15.37 -52.71
N THR A 481 50.76 14.90 -51.79
CA THR A 481 50.98 15.45 -50.45
C THR A 481 51.63 16.83 -50.56
N ALA A 482 50.98 17.85 -50.00
CA ALA A 482 51.57 19.15 -49.78
C ALA A 482 52.54 19.08 -48.59
N VAL A 483 53.80 19.39 -48.86
CA VAL A 483 54.86 19.64 -47.89
C VAL A 483 54.60 21.02 -47.28
N LEU A 484 54.39 21.07 -45.96
CA LEU A 484 54.41 22.32 -45.20
C LEU A 484 55.81 22.51 -44.60
N ARG A 485 56.40 23.68 -44.91
CA ARG A 485 57.59 24.25 -44.26
C ARG A 485 57.19 24.99 -42.99
#